data_AF-A0A3B1IEE8-F1
#
_entry.id   AF-A0A3B1IEE8-F1
#
_cell.length_a   1.000
_cell.length_b   1.000
_cell.length_c   1.000
_cell.angle_alpha   90.00
_cell.angle_beta   90.00
_cell.angle_gamma   90.00
#
_symmetry.space_group_name_H-M   'P 1'
#
loop_
_entity.id
_entity.type
_entity.pdbx_description
1 polymer ?
#
loop_
_entity_poly.entity_id
_entity_poly.type
_entity_poly.pdbx_seq_one_letter_code
_entity_poly.pdbx_strand_id
1 'polypeptide(L)'
;MAAEGDFLTRYRAVSNKLKKRFLRKPNVAEASEQFGQLAKELKQQDCLQYAAFCNLAMARLVLVQLCLRRLKRLKTLENLQEMNRPGEAVVHFQRAAELQTQTPIESLLSLWEMASCKILTRDYDCALAVLSEMQSMCQERGLQLPGANTPVGAFMDIVAKCEISRVLLLMLLEPPPQKLLPEHAQTLERYAWESFDSHSQGNSEKDTESLKALQTELWPILTAEQNHLLHLVVQERITPSGQGV
;
A
#
# COMPACT_ATOMS: atom_id res chain seq x y z
N MET A 1 7.29 -32.85 8.63
CA MET A 1 6.78 -32.92 10.02
C MET A 1 7.79 -32.50 11.08
N ALA A 2 9.00 -33.08 11.18
CA ALA A 2 9.98 -32.67 12.21
C ALA A 2 10.51 -31.22 12.04
N ALA A 3 10.82 -30.80 10.81
CA ALA A 3 11.29 -29.44 10.50
C ALA A 3 10.21 -28.35 10.74
N GLU A 4 8.95 -28.71 10.55
CA GLU A 4 7.80 -27.83 10.67
C GLU A 4 7.48 -27.48 12.14
N GLY A 5 7.63 -28.47 13.04
CA GLY A 5 7.53 -28.27 14.49
C GLY A 5 8.67 -27.42 15.05
N ASP A 6 9.89 -27.59 14.53
CA ASP A 6 11.05 -26.76 14.92
C ASP A 6 10.88 -25.30 14.44
N PHE A 7 10.46 -25.10 13.18
CA PHE A 7 10.13 -23.78 12.65
C PHE A 7 9.10 -23.04 13.51
N LEU A 8 7.93 -23.65 13.76
CA LEU A 8 6.85 -22.99 14.50
C LEU A 8 7.29 -22.62 15.92
N THR A 9 8.15 -23.44 16.53
CA THR A 9 8.70 -23.17 17.85
C THR A 9 9.64 -21.96 17.83
N ARG A 10 10.57 -21.91 16.87
CA ARG A 10 11.50 -20.78 16.69
C ARG A 10 10.74 -19.49 16.34
N TYR A 11 9.81 -19.53 15.39
CA TYR A 11 8.98 -18.40 14.98
C TYR A 11 8.16 -17.83 16.15
N ARG A 12 7.52 -18.70 16.95
CA ARG A 12 6.79 -18.29 18.16
C ARG A 12 7.71 -17.72 19.22
N ALA A 13 8.92 -18.26 19.39
CA ALA A 13 9.88 -17.73 20.36
C ALA A 13 10.28 -16.28 20.03
N VAL A 14 10.62 -15.99 18.77
CA VAL A 14 10.94 -14.61 18.32
C VAL A 14 9.73 -13.69 18.51
N SER A 15 8.55 -14.14 18.06
CA SER A 15 7.29 -13.39 18.20
C SER A 15 6.92 -13.08 19.66
N ASN A 16 7.15 -14.02 20.58
CA ASN A 16 6.85 -13.86 22.00
C ASN A 16 7.84 -12.90 22.69
N LYS A 17 9.12 -12.91 22.29
CA LYS A 17 10.11 -11.92 22.77
C LYS A 17 9.68 -10.49 22.40
N LEU A 18 9.20 -10.31 21.16
CA LEU A 18 8.63 -9.04 20.68
C LEU A 18 7.39 -8.62 21.46
N LYS A 19 6.40 -9.51 21.60
CA LYS A 19 5.15 -9.24 22.33
C LYS A 19 5.42 -8.82 23.78
N LYS A 20 6.30 -9.53 24.49
CA LYS A 20 6.67 -9.22 25.88
C LYS A 20 7.32 -7.85 26.06
N ARG A 21 8.02 -7.35 25.03
CA ARG A 21 8.71 -6.06 25.06
C ARG A 21 7.97 -4.96 24.29
N PHE A 22 6.77 -5.23 23.78
CA PHE A 22 6.04 -4.32 22.88
C PHE A 22 5.84 -2.92 23.48
N LEU A 23 5.49 -2.84 24.76
CA LEU A 23 5.34 -1.57 25.50
C LEU A 23 6.65 -1.02 26.09
N ARG A 24 7.72 -1.84 26.11
CA ARG A 24 9.03 -1.52 26.70
C ARG A 24 10.12 -1.51 25.64
N LYS A 25 9.86 -0.83 24.52
CA LYS A 25 10.80 -0.63 23.40
C LYS A 25 11.34 -1.98 22.88
N PRO A 26 10.55 -2.71 22.07
CA PRO A 26 10.94 -4.02 21.57
C PRO A 26 12.23 -3.94 20.74
N ASN A 27 13.10 -4.94 20.86
CA ASN A 27 14.33 -5.03 20.07
C ASN A 27 14.01 -5.56 18.67
N VAL A 28 13.44 -4.68 17.85
CA VAL A 28 12.95 -5.03 16.52
C VAL A 28 14.10 -5.34 15.55
N ALA A 29 15.29 -4.75 15.73
CA ALA A 29 16.46 -5.05 14.89
C ALA A 29 16.92 -6.50 15.06
N GLU A 30 17.09 -6.94 16.30
CA GLU A 30 17.45 -8.33 16.63
C GLU A 30 16.37 -9.32 16.14
N ALA A 31 15.09 -8.97 16.30
CA ALA A 31 14.01 -9.82 15.80
C ALA A 31 14.00 -9.91 14.27
N SER A 32 14.26 -8.80 13.57
CA SER A 32 14.37 -8.79 12.11
C SER A 32 15.52 -9.66 11.63
N GLU A 33 16.67 -9.63 12.29
CA GLU A 33 17.81 -10.49 11.97
C GLU A 33 17.47 -11.97 12.20
N GLN A 34 16.82 -12.30 13.32
CA GLN A 34 16.37 -13.67 13.64
C GLN A 34 15.37 -14.19 12.61
N PHE A 35 14.39 -13.37 12.19
CA PHE A 35 13.46 -13.75 11.13
C PHE A 35 14.16 -13.86 9.76
N GLY A 36 15.16 -13.03 9.48
CA GLY A 36 15.94 -13.06 8.24
C GLY A 36 16.80 -14.32 8.11
N GLN A 37 17.45 -14.74 9.19
CA GLN A 37 18.18 -16.01 9.25
C GLN A 37 17.23 -17.19 9.05
N LEU A 38 16.09 -17.19 9.76
CA LEU A 38 15.08 -18.23 9.63
C LEU A 38 14.50 -18.31 8.20
N ALA A 39 14.26 -17.17 7.55
CA ALA A 39 13.79 -17.12 6.16
C ALA A 39 14.81 -17.73 5.18
N LYS A 40 16.12 -17.51 5.40
CA LYS A 40 17.19 -18.09 4.57
C LYS A 40 17.27 -19.60 4.73
N GLU A 41 17.23 -20.10 5.97
CA GLU A 41 17.21 -21.53 6.28
C GLU A 41 16.01 -22.23 5.64
N LEU A 42 14.81 -21.65 5.78
CA LEU A 42 13.59 -22.21 5.21
C LEU A 42 13.60 -22.22 3.68
N LYS A 43 14.22 -21.21 3.07
CA LYS A 43 14.41 -21.18 1.61
C LYS A 43 15.37 -22.28 1.15
N GLN A 44 16.41 -22.60 1.93
CA GLN A 44 17.32 -23.72 1.64
C GLN A 44 16.65 -25.09 1.82
N GLN A 45 15.62 -25.16 2.67
CA GLN A 45 14.83 -26.38 2.92
C GLN A 45 13.58 -26.49 2.02
N ASP A 46 13.47 -25.67 0.96
CA ASP A 46 12.30 -25.60 0.05
C ASP A 46 10.94 -25.33 0.74
N CYS A 47 10.97 -24.79 1.96
CA CYS A 47 9.81 -24.46 2.77
C CYS A 47 9.34 -23.02 2.50
N LEU A 48 8.90 -22.76 1.25
CA LEU A 48 8.62 -21.39 0.75
C LEU A 48 7.50 -20.66 1.51
N GLN A 49 6.44 -21.36 1.93
CA GLN A 49 5.32 -20.76 2.68
C GLN A 49 5.80 -20.20 4.03
N TYR A 50 6.66 -20.94 4.74
CA TYR A 50 7.23 -20.50 6.02
C TYR A 50 8.23 -19.35 5.87
N ALA A 51 9.00 -19.34 4.78
CA ALA A 51 9.85 -18.20 4.44
C ALA A 51 9.02 -16.93 4.15
N ALA A 52 7.84 -17.06 3.54
CA ALA A 52 6.92 -15.94 3.34
C ALA A 52 6.43 -15.35 4.67
N PHE A 53 6.03 -16.18 5.64
CA PHE A 53 5.64 -15.72 6.97
C PHE A 53 6.75 -14.94 7.68
N CYS A 54 8.01 -15.39 7.56
CA CYS A 54 9.15 -14.66 8.10
C CYS A 54 9.34 -13.30 7.42
N ASN A 55 9.20 -13.22 6.09
CA ASN A 55 9.30 -11.96 5.35
C ASN A 55 8.17 -10.99 5.72
N LEU A 56 6.94 -11.48 5.85
CA LEU A 56 5.80 -10.68 6.29
C LEU A 56 5.99 -10.17 7.73
N ALA A 57 6.53 -11.00 8.62
CA ALA A 57 6.86 -10.60 9.98
C ALA A 57 7.93 -9.50 9.99
N MET A 58 9.01 -9.63 9.22
CA MET A 58 10.03 -8.58 9.07
C MET A 58 9.44 -7.28 8.53
N ALA A 59 8.60 -7.35 7.49
CA ALA A 59 7.98 -6.18 6.89
C ALA A 59 7.05 -5.45 7.88
N ARG A 60 6.20 -6.20 8.61
CA ARG A 60 5.34 -5.66 9.68
C ARG A 60 6.14 -5.07 10.83
N LEU A 61 7.28 -5.66 11.18
CA LEU A 61 8.17 -5.14 12.22
C LEU A 61 8.77 -3.78 11.85
N VAL A 62 9.23 -3.64 10.60
CA VAL A 62 9.73 -2.37 10.06
C VAL A 62 8.59 -1.34 10.02
N LEU A 63 7.38 -1.74 9.63
CA LEU A 63 6.21 -0.86 9.58
C LEU A 63 5.76 -0.39 10.97
N VAL A 64 5.71 -1.29 11.96
CA VAL A 64 5.46 -0.94 13.37
C VAL A 64 6.56 -0.02 13.91
N GLN A 65 7.83 -0.22 13.54
CA GLN A 65 8.90 0.71 13.86
C GLN A 65 8.67 2.10 13.26
N LEU A 66 8.30 2.17 11.98
CA LEU A 66 7.99 3.43 11.31
C LEU A 66 6.81 4.14 11.98
N CYS A 67 5.74 3.42 12.31
CA CYS A 67 4.57 3.96 13.01
C CYS A 67 4.90 4.43 14.43
N LEU A 68 5.59 3.62 15.25
CA LEU A 68 5.99 4.01 16.61
C LEU A 68 6.98 5.19 16.60
N ARG A 69 7.88 5.24 15.61
CA ARG A 69 8.80 6.37 15.41
C ARG A 69 8.04 7.61 14.95
N ARG A 70 7.05 7.48 14.06
CA ARG A 70 6.17 8.59 13.61
C ARG A 70 5.31 9.14 14.75
N LEU A 71 4.73 8.27 15.58
CA LEU A 71 3.99 8.65 16.81
C LEU A 71 4.88 9.35 17.84
N LYS A 72 6.14 8.91 18.03
CA LYS A 72 7.11 9.64 18.88
C LYS A 72 7.57 10.96 18.27
N ARG A 73 7.69 11.03 16.94
CA ARG A 73 8.19 12.20 16.19
C ARG A 73 7.16 13.30 15.97
N LEU A 74 5.86 12.99 15.96
CA LEU A 74 4.77 13.97 15.97
C LEU A 74 4.84 14.89 17.22
N LYS A 75 5.57 14.49 18.27
CA LYS A 75 5.81 15.29 19.47
C LYS A 75 7.06 16.19 19.39
N THR A 76 7.89 16.03 18.36
CA THR A 76 9.19 16.72 18.17
C THR A 76 9.35 17.18 16.72
N LEU A 77 8.29 17.77 16.19
CA LEU A 77 8.14 18.14 14.79
C LEU A 77 8.78 19.50 14.52
N GLU A 78 10.09 19.53 14.19
CA GLU A 78 10.63 20.71 13.48
C GLU A 78 11.94 20.52 12.70
N ASN A 79 12.60 19.35 12.70
CA ASN A 79 13.78 19.15 11.85
C ASN A 79 13.69 17.83 11.07
N LEU A 80 13.23 17.96 9.83
CA LEU A 80 13.09 16.91 8.82
C LEU A 80 14.43 16.68 8.11
N GLN A 81 14.92 15.44 8.13
CA GLN A 81 15.45 14.75 6.93
C GLN A 81 16.06 13.37 7.22
N GLU A 82 16.28 12.96 8.46
CA GLU A 82 17.00 11.72 8.74
C GLU A 82 16.11 10.61 9.33
N MET A 83 16.35 9.38 8.89
CA MET A 83 15.76 8.08 9.31
C MET A 83 14.68 7.53 8.37
N ASN A 84 15.05 7.43 7.08
CA ASN A 84 14.33 6.94 5.92
C ASN A 84 14.85 5.54 5.53
N ARG A 85 14.20 4.43 5.95
CA ARG A 85 14.37 3.14 5.25
C ARG A 85 13.04 2.41 4.94
N PRO A 86 12.04 3.10 4.36
CA PRO A 86 10.85 2.46 3.79
C PRO A 86 11.21 1.51 2.63
N GLY A 87 12.34 1.74 1.95
CA GLY A 87 12.84 0.86 0.89
C GLY A 87 13.15 -0.56 1.38
N GLU A 88 13.61 -0.75 2.62
CA GLU A 88 13.85 -2.09 3.16
C GLU A 88 12.52 -2.85 3.36
N ALA A 89 11.48 -2.16 3.83
CA ALA A 89 10.15 -2.77 3.99
C ALA A 89 9.55 -3.20 2.64
N VAL A 90 9.68 -2.36 1.60
CA VAL A 90 9.23 -2.65 0.23
C VAL A 90 9.85 -3.96 -0.28
N VAL A 91 11.16 -4.14 -0.13
CA VAL A 91 11.85 -5.37 -0.55
C VAL A 91 11.32 -6.61 0.17
N HIS A 92 11.03 -6.50 1.47
CA HIS A 92 10.48 -7.63 2.24
C HIS A 92 9.02 -7.95 1.84
N PHE A 93 8.19 -6.94 1.57
CA PHE A 93 6.82 -7.15 1.09
C PHE A 93 6.80 -7.76 -0.32
N GLN A 94 7.63 -7.25 -1.22
CA GLN A 94 7.78 -7.83 -2.56
C GLN A 94 8.21 -9.30 -2.48
N ARG A 95 9.19 -9.60 -1.63
CA ARG A 95 9.65 -10.97 -1.42
C ARG A 95 8.58 -11.87 -0.81
N ALA A 96 7.74 -11.34 0.09
CA ALA A 96 6.62 -12.08 0.66
C ALA A 96 5.57 -12.41 -0.42
N ALA A 97 5.21 -11.45 -1.26
CA ALA A 97 4.27 -11.64 -2.37
C ALA A 97 4.76 -12.70 -3.38
N GLU A 98 6.03 -12.65 -3.77
CA GLU A 98 6.65 -13.66 -4.66
C GLU A 98 6.58 -15.08 -4.09
N LEU A 99 6.72 -15.23 -2.76
CA LEU A 99 6.66 -16.53 -2.09
C LEU A 99 5.22 -17.00 -1.83
N GLN A 100 4.24 -16.10 -1.89
CA GLN A 100 2.80 -16.36 -1.66
C GLN A 100 2.01 -16.60 -2.95
N THR A 101 2.68 -16.98 -4.04
CA THR A 101 2.03 -17.19 -5.36
C THR A 101 0.96 -18.30 -5.39
N GLN A 102 0.97 -19.20 -4.41
CA GLN A 102 -0.07 -20.23 -4.21
C GLN A 102 -1.27 -19.74 -3.37
N THR A 103 -1.12 -18.63 -2.65
CA THR A 103 -2.15 -17.99 -1.82
C THR A 103 -2.40 -16.56 -2.32
N PRO A 104 -3.12 -16.38 -3.45
CA PRO A 104 -3.21 -15.11 -4.16
C PRO A 104 -3.74 -13.96 -3.30
N ILE A 105 -4.66 -14.23 -2.37
CA ILE A 105 -5.17 -13.22 -1.44
C ILE A 105 -4.06 -12.70 -0.51
N GLU A 106 -3.19 -13.58 0.00
CA GLU A 106 -2.07 -13.16 0.86
C GLU A 106 -1.02 -12.36 0.08
N SER A 107 -0.74 -12.78 -1.15
CA SER A 107 0.14 -12.04 -2.07
C SER A 107 -0.39 -10.63 -2.32
N LEU A 108 -1.68 -10.48 -2.64
CA LEU A 108 -2.34 -9.19 -2.83
C LEU A 108 -2.28 -8.31 -1.57
N LEU A 109 -2.46 -8.88 -0.38
CA LEU A 109 -2.31 -8.13 0.88
C LEU A 109 -0.87 -7.66 1.07
N SER A 110 0.13 -8.49 0.75
CA SER A 110 1.55 -8.09 0.80
C SER A 110 1.86 -6.97 -0.20
N LEU A 111 1.32 -7.03 -1.41
CA LEU A 111 1.44 -5.96 -2.42
C LEU A 111 0.73 -4.67 -1.98
N TRP A 112 -0.42 -4.77 -1.31
CA TRP A 112 -1.13 -3.59 -0.77
C TRP A 112 -0.27 -2.84 0.25
N GLU A 113 0.38 -3.55 1.17
CA GLU A 113 1.28 -2.95 2.16
C GLU A 113 2.49 -2.29 1.49
N MET A 114 2.98 -2.87 0.39
CA MET A 114 4.03 -2.28 -0.43
C MET A 114 3.58 -0.97 -1.10
N ALA A 115 2.40 -0.95 -1.72
CA ALA A 115 1.80 0.26 -2.31
C ALA A 115 1.59 1.34 -1.25
N SER A 116 1.12 0.96 -0.06
CA SER A 116 0.93 1.86 1.08
C SER A 116 2.26 2.49 1.52
N CYS A 117 3.35 1.70 1.58
CA CYS A 117 4.69 2.24 1.84
C CYS A 117 5.09 3.27 0.78
N LYS A 118 4.88 2.96 -0.51
CA LYS A 118 5.21 3.86 -1.63
C LYS A 118 4.43 5.17 -1.60
N ILE A 119 3.13 5.12 -1.29
CA ILE A 119 2.29 6.31 -1.07
C ILE A 119 2.84 7.18 0.06
N LEU A 120 3.17 6.57 1.20
CA LEU A 120 3.72 7.29 2.36
C LEU A 120 5.10 7.91 2.10
N THR A 121 5.87 7.35 1.17
CA THR A 121 7.17 7.88 0.74
C THR A 121 7.10 8.87 -0.41
N ARG A 122 5.87 9.18 -0.89
CA ARG A 122 5.64 10.01 -2.08
C ARG A 122 6.20 9.44 -3.38
N ASP A 123 6.46 8.14 -3.43
CA ASP A 123 6.89 7.45 -4.64
C ASP A 123 5.63 6.96 -5.38
N TYR A 124 4.87 7.92 -5.91
CA TYR A 124 3.53 7.69 -6.45
C TYR A 124 3.53 6.93 -7.78
N ASP A 125 4.57 7.10 -8.61
CA ASP A 125 4.73 6.32 -9.85
C ASP A 125 4.90 4.83 -9.54
N CYS A 126 5.77 4.49 -8.59
CA CYS A 126 5.90 3.10 -8.15
C CYS A 126 4.62 2.61 -7.46
N ALA A 127 3.92 3.47 -6.70
CA ALA A 127 2.64 3.08 -6.11
C ALA A 127 1.59 2.72 -7.18
N LEU A 128 1.49 3.51 -8.26
CA LEU A 128 0.62 3.22 -9.40
C LEU A 128 0.97 1.88 -10.06
N ALA A 129 2.25 1.61 -10.29
CA ALA A 129 2.70 0.35 -10.87
C ALA A 129 2.27 -0.87 -10.02
N VAL A 130 2.44 -0.80 -8.70
CA VAL A 130 2.03 -1.88 -7.77
C VAL A 130 0.52 -2.06 -7.75
N LEU A 131 -0.25 -0.96 -7.75
CA LEU A 131 -1.72 -1.05 -7.79
C LEU A 131 -2.24 -1.65 -9.11
N SER A 132 -1.57 -1.36 -10.22
CA SER A 132 -1.84 -2.00 -11.53
C SER A 132 -1.51 -3.49 -11.50
N GLU A 133 -0.35 -3.88 -10.96
CA GLU A 133 0.04 -5.29 -10.79
C GLU A 133 -1.00 -6.06 -9.96
N MET A 134 -1.45 -5.47 -8.85
CA MET A 134 -2.50 -6.06 -8.02
C MET A 134 -3.81 -6.29 -8.80
N GLN A 135 -4.21 -5.32 -9.63
CA GLN A 135 -5.44 -5.43 -10.41
C GLN A 135 -5.34 -6.53 -11.48
N SER A 136 -4.19 -6.64 -12.16
CA SER A 136 -3.93 -7.74 -13.09
C SER A 136 -3.97 -9.10 -12.39
N MET A 137 -3.34 -9.22 -11.22
CA MET A 137 -3.38 -10.44 -10.41
C MET A 137 -4.82 -10.82 -9.99
N CYS A 138 -5.65 -9.84 -9.62
CA CYS A 138 -7.06 -10.08 -9.33
C CYS A 138 -7.83 -10.61 -10.56
N GLN A 139 -7.51 -10.15 -11.76
CA GLN A 139 -8.13 -10.63 -13.00
C GLN A 139 -7.68 -12.05 -13.34
N GLU A 140 -6.38 -12.36 -13.21
CA GLU A 140 -5.83 -13.68 -13.53
C GLU A 140 -6.19 -14.77 -12.52
N ARG A 141 -6.23 -14.44 -11.23
CA ARG A 141 -6.37 -15.40 -10.13
C ARG A 141 -7.73 -15.36 -9.43
N GLY A 142 -8.53 -14.33 -9.69
CA GLY A 142 -9.86 -14.18 -9.11
C GLY A 142 -10.85 -15.18 -9.70
N LEU A 143 -11.85 -15.57 -8.91
CA LEU A 143 -12.99 -16.34 -9.43
C LEU A 143 -13.79 -15.45 -10.37
N GLN A 144 -13.89 -15.86 -11.64
CA GLN A 144 -14.65 -15.18 -12.67
C GLN A 144 -15.99 -15.88 -12.91
N LEU A 145 -17.03 -15.09 -13.23
CA LEU A 145 -18.30 -15.64 -13.71
C LEU A 145 -18.20 -15.95 -15.20
N PRO A 146 -18.85 -17.03 -15.69
CA PRO A 146 -18.92 -17.28 -17.12
C PRO A 146 -19.54 -16.08 -17.85
N GLY A 147 -18.77 -15.45 -18.74
CA GLY A 147 -19.22 -14.30 -19.55
C GLY A 147 -18.89 -12.91 -18.99
N ALA A 148 -18.19 -12.79 -17.84
CA ALA A 148 -17.73 -11.51 -17.32
C ALA A 148 -16.28 -11.60 -16.81
N ASN A 149 -15.40 -10.69 -17.26
CA ASN A 149 -14.01 -10.57 -16.80
C ASN A 149 -13.88 -9.87 -15.43
N THR A 150 -14.94 -9.89 -14.62
CA THR A 150 -14.97 -9.20 -13.32
C THR A 150 -14.75 -10.23 -12.22
N PRO A 151 -13.75 -10.03 -11.34
CA PRO A 151 -13.52 -10.93 -10.22
C PRO A 151 -14.63 -10.80 -9.17
N VAL A 152 -14.93 -11.91 -8.49
CA VAL A 152 -16.01 -11.99 -7.49
C VAL A 152 -15.43 -12.20 -6.07
N GLY A 153 -16.19 -11.81 -5.05
CA GLY A 153 -15.85 -12.02 -3.65
C GLY A 153 -14.73 -11.09 -3.18
N ALA A 154 -13.82 -11.59 -2.35
CA ALA A 154 -12.75 -10.78 -1.74
C ALA A 154 -11.84 -10.06 -2.76
N PHE A 155 -11.72 -10.59 -3.98
CA PHE A 155 -10.99 -9.93 -5.06
C PHE A 155 -11.69 -8.65 -5.55
N MET A 156 -13.02 -8.60 -5.51
CA MET A 156 -13.78 -7.42 -5.91
C MET A 156 -13.54 -6.25 -4.95
N ASP A 157 -13.51 -6.53 -3.64
CA ASP A 157 -13.17 -5.54 -2.62
C ASP A 157 -11.74 -4.99 -2.80
N ILE A 158 -10.79 -5.86 -3.15
CA ILE A 158 -9.40 -5.47 -3.43
C ILE A 158 -9.33 -4.62 -4.70
N VAL A 159 -10.02 -4.99 -5.78
CA VAL A 159 -10.07 -4.20 -7.02
C VAL A 159 -10.65 -2.82 -6.76
N ALA A 160 -11.78 -2.71 -6.05
CA ALA A 160 -12.38 -1.43 -5.70
C ALA A 160 -11.40 -0.54 -4.91
N LYS A 161 -10.69 -1.13 -3.94
CA LYS A 161 -9.67 -0.42 -3.15
C LYS A 161 -8.51 0.09 -4.02
N CYS A 162 -8.04 -0.72 -4.97
CA CYS A 162 -7.00 -0.34 -5.92
C CYS A 162 -7.47 0.77 -6.87
N GLU A 163 -8.67 0.65 -7.42
CA GLU A 163 -9.23 1.64 -8.35
C GLU A 163 -9.41 3.01 -7.67
N ILE A 164 -9.99 3.07 -6.48
CA ILE A 164 -10.13 4.33 -5.72
C ILE A 164 -8.75 4.97 -5.49
N SER A 165 -7.76 4.18 -5.07
CA SER A 165 -6.41 4.69 -4.79
C SER A 165 -5.71 5.17 -6.07
N ARG A 166 -5.89 4.47 -7.19
CA ARG A 166 -5.38 4.88 -8.51
C ARG A 166 -6.02 6.18 -8.99
N VAL A 167 -7.34 6.34 -8.86
CA VAL A 167 -8.03 7.59 -9.24
C VAL A 167 -7.46 8.76 -8.44
N LEU A 168 -7.34 8.61 -7.12
CA LEU A 168 -6.77 9.66 -6.26
C LEU A 168 -5.31 10.00 -6.62
N LEU A 169 -4.49 8.99 -6.95
CA LEU A 169 -3.11 9.20 -7.40
C LEU A 169 -3.03 9.89 -8.76
N LEU A 170 -3.89 9.51 -9.72
CA LEU A 170 -3.93 10.12 -11.04
C LEU A 170 -4.44 11.57 -10.98
N MET A 171 -5.39 11.87 -10.09
CA MET A 171 -5.83 13.23 -9.78
C MET A 171 -4.74 14.08 -9.12
N LEU A 172 -3.84 13.46 -8.34
CA LEU A 172 -2.73 14.14 -7.68
C LEU A 172 -1.57 14.41 -8.65
N LEU A 173 -1.23 13.43 -9.49
CA LEU A 173 -0.06 13.47 -10.37
C LEU A 173 -0.31 14.23 -11.68
N GLU A 174 -1.56 14.25 -12.16
CA GLU A 174 -1.94 14.78 -13.47
C GLU A 174 -0.92 14.45 -14.58
N PRO A 175 -0.62 13.15 -14.80
CA PRO A 175 0.47 12.78 -15.70
C PRO A 175 0.16 13.21 -17.14
N PRO A 176 1.15 13.72 -17.88
CA PRO A 176 0.94 14.11 -19.28
C PRO A 176 0.53 12.88 -20.11
N PRO A 177 -0.29 13.06 -21.16
CA PRO A 177 -0.88 11.95 -21.91
C PRO A 177 0.16 10.99 -22.52
N GLN A 178 1.39 11.45 -22.76
CA GLN A 178 2.49 10.64 -23.27
C GLN A 178 3.06 9.63 -22.26
N LYS A 179 2.90 9.87 -20.95
CA LYS A 179 3.37 8.98 -19.87
C LYS A 179 2.25 8.10 -19.31
N LEU A 180 1.04 8.24 -19.84
CA LEU A 180 -0.14 7.63 -19.28
C LEU A 180 -0.28 6.21 -19.83
N LEU A 181 -0.12 5.20 -18.96
CA LEU A 181 -0.31 3.81 -19.34
C LEU A 181 -1.78 3.56 -19.77
N PRO A 182 -2.04 2.65 -20.73
CA PRO A 182 -3.39 2.37 -21.22
C PRO A 182 -4.39 2.01 -20.11
N GLU A 183 -3.92 1.29 -19.08
CA GLU A 183 -4.76 0.96 -17.92
C GLU A 183 -5.20 2.20 -17.14
N HIS A 184 -4.32 3.19 -16.99
CA HIS A 184 -4.63 4.44 -16.30
C HIS A 184 -5.58 5.30 -17.14
N ALA A 185 -5.44 5.26 -18.48
CA ALA A 185 -6.36 5.93 -19.40
C ALA A 185 -7.77 5.38 -19.24
N GLN A 186 -7.92 4.05 -19.24
CA GLN A 186 -9.22 3.40 -19.05
C GLN A 186 -9.87 3.72 -17.70
N THR A 187 -9.07 3.83 -16.62
CA THR A 187 -9.59 4.29 -15.32
C THR A 187 -10.10 5.72 -15.42
N LEU A 188 -9.33 6.62 -16.01
CA LEU A 188 -9.76 8.01 -16.16
C LEU A 188 -10.99 8.11 -17.07
N GLU A 189 -11.04 7.42 -18.20
CA GLU A 189 -12.20 7.38 -19.10
C GLU A 189 -13.47 6.89 -18.39
N ARG A 190 -13.37 5.88 -17.52
CA ARG A 190 -14.50 5.34 -16.76
C ARG A 190 -15.10 6.36 -15.79
N TYR A 191 -14.27 7.22 -15.19
CA TYR A 191 -14.70 8.18 -14.17
C TYR A 191 -14.75 9.63 -14.68
N ALA A 192 -14.24 9.89 -15.89
CA ALA A 192 -14.47 11.10 -16.67
C ALA A 192 -15.87 11.00 -17.28
N TRP A 193 -16.90 10.98 -16.43
CA TRP A 193 -18.25 11.23 -16.90
C TRP A 193 -18.23 12.58 -17.62
N GLU A 194 -18.85 12.64 -18.81
CA GLU A 194 -18.86 13.79 -19.71
C GLU A 194 -18.81 15.10 -18.93
N SER A 195 -17.84 15.95 -19.28
CA SER A 195 -17.84 17.35 -18.90
C SER A 195 -19.11 17.96 -19.49
N PHE A 196 -20.23 17.78 -18.80
CA PHE A 196 -21.51 18.32 -19.20
C PHE A 196 -21.37 19.84 -19.19
N ASP A 197 -21.36 20.34 -20.41
CA ASP A 197 -21.62 21.70 -20.84
C ASP A 197 -20.61 22.77 -20.40
N SER A 198 -19.72 23.08 -21.35
CA SER A 198 -19.70 24.40 -22.01
C SER A 198 -20.73 25.37 -21.41
N HIS A 199 -20.26 26.36 -20.65
CA HIS A 199 -21.01 27.35 -19.85
C HIS A 199 -21.12 27.09 -18.35
N SER A 200 -20.01 26.74 -17.72
CA SER A 200 -19.63 27.47 -16.52
C SER A 200 -18.14 27.79 -16.56
N GLN A 201 -17.81 29.06 -16.77
CA GLN A 201 -16.60 29.62 -16.16
C GLN A 201 -16.81 29.49 -14.65
N GLY A 202 -16.49 28.32 -14.12
CA GLY A 202 -16.61 28.00 -12.70
C GLY A 202 -15.62 28.86 -11.94
N ASN A 203 -16.13 29.66 -11.01
CA ASN A 203 -15.33 30.26 -9.95
C ASN A 203 -14.50 29.14 -9.30
N SER A 204 -13.16 29.16 -9.48
CA SER A 204 -12.26 28.17 -8.87
C SER A 204 -12.48 28.05 -7.35
N GLU A 205 -12.96 29.10 -6.69
CA GLU A 205 -13.35 29.08 -5.27
C GLU A 205 -14.48 28.08 -4.98
N LYS A 206 -15.53 28.04 -5.81
CA LYS A 206 -16.69 27.16 -5.60
C LYS A 206 -16.31 25.68 -5.78
N ASP A 207 -15.38 25.41 -6.69
CA ASP A 207 -14.85 24.06 -6.91
C ASP A 207 -14.00 23.59 -5.72
N THR A 208 -13.20 24.48 -5.12
CA THR A 208 -12.41 24.14 -3.92
C THR A 208 -13.28 23.90 -2.68
N GLU A 209 -14.38 24.65 -2.50
CA GLU A 209 -15.32 24.42 -1.41
C GLU A 209 -16.07 23.10 -1.58
N SER A 210 -16.50 22.81 -2.81
CA SER A 210 -17.17 21.55 -3.15
C SER A 210 -16.26 20.34 -2.90
N LEU A 211 -14.96 20.46 -3.22
CA LEU A 211 -13.96 19.43 -2.97
C LEU A 211 -13.72 19.18 -1.47
N LYS A 212 -13.71 20.23 -0.63
CA LYS A 212 -13.60 20.11 0.83
C LYS A 212 -14.85 19.48 1.46
N ALA A 213 -16.04 19.83 0.96
CA ALA A 213 -17.28 19.21 1.38
C ALA A 213 -17.26 17.70 1.07
N LEU A 214 -16.89 17.35 -0.17
CA LEU A 214 -16.73 15.96 -0.60
C LEU A 214 -15.70 15.20 0.25
N GLN A 215 -14.58 15.84 0.60
CA GLN A 215 -13.59 15.23 1.50
C GLN A 215 -14.19 14.84 2.85
N THR A 216 -15.08 15.67 3.40
CA THR A 216 -15.73 15.40 4.69
C THR A 216 -16.74 14.26 4.59
N GLU A 217 -17.49 14.20 3.48
CA GLU A 217 -18.48 13.14 3.22
C GLU A 217 -17.85 11.78 2.94
N LEU A 218 -16.73 11.75 2.22
CA LEU A 218 -16.02 10.52 1.86
C LEU A 218 -15.14 10.00 3.00
N TRP A 219 -14.77 10.84 3.96
CA TRP A 219 -13.87 10.49 5.07
C TRP A 219 -14.20 9.17 5.82
N PRO A 220 -15.47 8.89 6.21
CA PRO A 220 -15.80 7.65 6.91
C PRO A 220 -15.80 6.41 6.00
N ILE A 221 -15.85 6.59 4.68
CA ILE A 221 -15.94 5.51 3.70
C ILE A 221 -14.53 5.07 3.27
N LEU A 222 -13.60 6.02 3.16
CA LEU A 222 -12.25 5.80 2.67
C LEU A 222 -11.32 5.24 3.75
N THR A 223 -10.29 4.50 3.33
CA THR A 223 -9.21 4.09 4.25
C THR A 223 -8.33 5.27 4.65
N ALA A 224 -7.51 5.11 5.69
CA ALA A 224 -6.60 6.16 6.14
C ALA A 224 -5.62 6.61 5.04
N GLU A 225 -5.15 5.68 4.20
CA GLU A 225 -4.26 5.97 3.07
C GLU A 225 -4.98 6.73 1.96
N GLN A 226 -6.22 6.34 1.64
CA GLN A 226 -7.05 7.04 0.65
C GLN A 226 -7.42 8.44 1.13
N ASN A 227 -7.76 8.60 2.42
CA ASN A 227 -7.98 9.90 3.04
C ASN A 227 -6.73 10.79 2.99
N HIS A 228 -5.54 10.19 3.19
CA HIS A 228 -4.29 10.92 3.04
C HIS A 228 -4.08 11.41 1.59
N LEU A 229 -4.32 10.56 0.60
CA LEU A 229 -4.24 10.94 -0.82
C LEU A 229 -5.25 12.03 -1.18
N LEU A 230 -6.51 11.87 -0.76
CA LEU A 230 -7.55 12.88 -0.99
C LEU A 230 -7.21 14.23 -0.35
N HIS A 231 -6.64 14.23 0.85
CA HIS A 231 -6.15 15.45 1.49
C HIS A 231 -5.04 16.13 0.68
N LEU A 232 -4.10 15.36 0.12
CA LEU A 232 -3.05 15.90 -0.75
C LEU A 232 -3.62 16.49 -2.04
N VAL A 233 -4.59 15.81 -2.66
CA VAL A 233 -5.30 16.33 -3.86
C VAL A 233 -5.98 17.66 -3.53
N VAL A 234 -6.71 17.74 -2.41
CA VAL A 234 -7.36 18.99 -1.97
C VAL A 234 -6.34 20.09 -1.74
N GLN A 235 -5.20 19.78 -1.13
CA GLN A 235 -4.14 20.73 -0.85
C GLN A 235 -3.52 21.31 -2.13
N GLU A 236 -3.18 20.47 -3.11
CA GLU A 236 -2.62 20.89 -4.40
C GLU A 236 -3.60 21.76 -5.21
N ARG A 237 -4.91 21.50 -5.11
CA ARG A 237 -5.94 22.32 -5.79
C ARG A 237 -6.10 23.72 -5.18
N ILE A 238 -5.84 23.89 -3.89
CA ILE A 238 -5.97 25.16 -3.17
C ILE A 238 -4.67 25.98 -3.26
N THR A 239 -3.54 25.31 -3.15
CA THR A 239 -2.21 25.93 -3.18
C THR A 239 -1.36 25.09 -4.13
N PRO A 240 -1.38 25.38 -5.45
CA PRO A 240 -0.58 24.63 -6.39
C PRO A 240 0.88 24.89 -6.08
N SER A 241 1.55 23.89 -5.54
CA SER A 241 2.90 24.04 -4.97
C SER A 241 3.93 24.36 -6.07
N GLY A 242 3.59 24.17 -7.35
CA GLY A 242 4.54 24.15 -8.47
C GLY A 242 5.54 22.99 -8.40
N GLN A 243 5.64 22.34 -7.24
CA GLN A 243 6.15 21.00 -7.05
C GLN A 243 5.08 20.05 -7.53
N GLY A 244 5.04 19.84 -8.85
CA GLY A 244 4.79 18.47 -9.30
C GLY A 244 5.69 17.56 -8.46
N VAL A 245 5.07 16.53 -7.89
CA VAL A 245 5.72 15.54 -7.01
C VAL A 245 7.15 15.25 -7.45
#